data_AF-A0A4Q0S3A8-F1
#
_entry.id   AF-A0A4Q0S3A8-F1
#
_cell.length_a   1.000
_cell.length_b   1.000
_cell.length_c   1.000
_cell.angle_alpha   90.00
_cell.angle_beta   90.00
_cell.angle_gamma   90.00
#
_symmetry.space_group_name_H-M   'P 1'
#
loop_
_entity.id
_entity.type
_entity.pdbx_description
1 polymer ?
#
loop_
_entity_poly.entity_id
_entity_poly.type
_entity_poly.pdbx_seq_one_letter_code
_entity_poly.pdbx_strand_id
1 'polypeptide(L)'
;MPMAAALSANHLSVMLLPSGLRRLYIARDADAAGDAVQATLTQRAQEAGIEAITLSPRLGDFNEDLHIFGLHSLRAALRLQLVPEDVVRFIHASTVAAE
;
A
#
# COMPACT_ATOMS: atom_id res chain seq x y z
N MET A 1 10.49 -5.67 -0.12
CA MET A 1 10.04 -4.27 -0.34
C MET A 1 10.30 -3.48 0.92
N PRO A 2 10.89 -2.28 0.86
CA PRO A 2 10.87 -1.38 2.01
C PRO A 2 9.42 -1.02 2.31
N MET A 3 8.99 -1.22 3.54
CA MET A 3 7.65 -0.91 4.02
C MET A 3 7.81 -0.05 5.27
N ALA A 4 7.02 1.03 5.35
CA ALA A 4 6.93 1.88 6.52
C ALA A 4 5.46 1.97 6.91
N ALA A 5 5.18 1.83 8.20
CA ALA A 5 3.86 2.05 8.77
C ALA A 5 3.99 3.17 9.81
N ALA A 6 2.99 4.05 9.87
CA ALA A 6 2.89 5.08 10.87
C ALA A 6 1.58 4.88 11.65
N LEU A 7 1.62 5.10 12.96
CA LEU A 7 0.44 5.04 13.82
C LEU A 7 -0.47 6.26 13.64
N SER A 8 -0.07 7.25 12.84
CA SER A 8 -0.95 8.34 12.47
C SER A 8 -0.67 8.91 11.09
N ALA A 9 -1.76 9.37 10.50
CA ALA A 9 -1.81 10.14 9.26
C ALA A 9 -0.75 11.24 9.16
N ASN A 10 -0.64 12.04 10.21
CA ASN A 10 0.23 13.22 10.24
C ASN A 10 1.72 12.86 10.24
N HIS A 11 2.11 11.72 10.80
CA HIS A 11 3.50 11.29 10.73
C HIS A 11 3.85 10.70 9.36
N LEU A 12 2.89 10.02 8.73
CA LEU A 12 3.10 9.45 7.40
C LEU A 12 3.23 10.55 6.33
N SER A 13 2.44 11.61 6.42
CA SER A 13 2.46 12.72 5.46
C SER A 13 3.80 13.47 5.41
N VAL A 14 4.61 13.41 6.47
CA VAL A 14 5.93 14.05 6.58
C VAL A 14 7.07 13.12 6.14
N MET A 15 6.79 11.84 5.84
CA MET A 15 7.81 10.88 5.42
C MET A 15 8.56 11.38 4.18
N LEU A 16 9.90 11.26 4.21
CA LEU A 16 10.74 11.60 3.06
C LEU A 16 10.70 10.45 2.05
N LEU A 17 10.29 10.75 0.82
CA LEU A 17 10.31 9.79 -0.27
C LEU A 17 11.75 9.68 -0.82
N PRO A 18 12.34 8.48 -0.89
CA PRO A 18 13.68 8.30 -1.44
C PRO A 18 13.75 8.75 -2.90
N SER A 19 14.83 9.43 -3.28
CA SER A 19 15.04 9.99 -4.64
C SER A 19 15.21 8.96 -5.77
N GLY A 20 15.11 7.65 -5.47
CA GLY A 20 15.10 6.56 -6.45
C GLY A 20 13.82 5.72 -6.40
N LEU A 21 12.82 6.12 -5.61
CA LEU A 21 11.57 5.38 -5.50
C LEU A 21 10.74 5.60 -6.77
N ARG A 22 10.40 4.51 -7.48
CA ARG A 22 9.57 4.60 -8.69
C ARG A 22 8.08 4.55 -8.40
N ARG A 23 7.70 3.82 -7.34
CA ARG A 23 6.32 3.54 -6.98
C ARG A 23 6.11 3.63 -5.49
N LEU A 24 5.00 4.23 -5.09
CA LEU A 24 4.56 4.36 -3.72
C LEU A 24 3.19 3.71 -3.57
N TYR A 25 3.13 2.57 -2.88
CA TYR A 25 1.88 1.93 -2.51
C TYR A 25 1.41 2.48 -1.16
N ILE A 26 0.22 3.08 -1.15
CA ILE A 26 -0.38 3.70 0.03
C ILE A 26 -1.54 2.84 0.48
N ALA A 27 -1.32 1.99 1.50
CA ALA A 27 -2.41 1.33 2.20
C ALA A 27 -3.05 2.32 3.18
N ARG A 28 -4.30 2.71 2.91
CA ARG A 28 -5.07 3.61 3.77
C ARG A 28 -6.20 2.87 4.47
N ASP A 29 -6.64 3.40 5.60
CA ASP A 29 -7.91 3.00 6.21
C ASP A 29 -9.05 3.78 5.54
N ALA A 30 -10.24 3.19 5.45
CA ALA A 30 -11.44 3.77 4.82
C ALA A 30 -12.11 4.87 5.69
N ASP A 31 -11.31 5.74 6.29
CA ASP A 31 -11.75 6.90 7.07
C ASP A 31 -11.22 8.23 6.51
N ALA A 32 -11.73 9.34 7.04
CA ALA A 32 -11.36 10.68 6.59
C ALA A 32 -9.87 11.01 6.80
N ALA A 33 -9.22 10.38 7.79
CA ALA A 33 -7.80 10.57 8.04
C ALA A 33 -6.96 9.88 6.95
N GLY A 34 -7.32 8.66 6.55
CA GLY A 34 -6.73 7.91 5.46
C GLY A 34 -6.86 8.65 4.12
N ASP A 35 -8.02 9.25 3.84
CA ASP A 35 -8.23 10.07 2.64
C ASP A 35 -7.31 11.29 2.60
N ALA A 36 -7.19 12.04 3.71
CA ALA A 36 -6.33 13.23 3.77
C ALA A 36 -4.85 12.89 3.54
N VAL A 37 -4.39 11.77 4.08
CA VAL A 37 -3.01 11.29 3.93
C VAL A 37 -2.75 10.81 2.53
N GLN A 38 -3.68 10.04 1.98
CA GLN A 38 -3.60 9.55 0.61
C GLN A 38 -3.47 10.72 -0.35
N ALA A 39 -4.27 11.78 -0.21
CA ALA A 39 -4.18 12.96 -1.05
C ALA A 39 -2.82 13.66 -0.89
N THR A 40 -2.37 13.87 0.36
CA THR A 40 -1.09 14.54 0.63
C THR A 40 0.11 13.76 0.07
N LEU A 41 0.15 12.44 0.30
CA LEU A 41 1.22 11.58 -0.18
C LEU A 41 1.20 11.44 -1.70
N THR A 42 0.01 11.39 -2.31
CA THR A 42 -0.14 11.36 -3.77
C THR A 42 0.42 12.63 -4.39
N GLN A 43 0.06 13.80 -3.85
CA GLN A 43 0.58 15.08 -4.32
C GLN A 43 2.11 15.14 -4.22
N ARG A 44 2.68 14.75 -3.07
CA ARG A 44 4.14 14.72 -2.86
C ARG A 44 4.84 13.72 -3.77
N ALA A 45 4.24 12.56 -4.00
CA ALA A 45 4.76 11.57 -4.92
C ALA A 45 4.79 12.10 -6.35
N GLN A 46 3.71 12.76 -6.80
CA GLN A 46 3.65 13.39 -8.11
C GLN A 46 4.71 14.48 -8.29
N GLU A 47 4.93 15.32 -7.27
CA GLU A 47 5.99 16.33 -7.26
C GLU A 47 7.40 15.71 -7.38
N ALA A 48 7.58 14.53 -6.80
CA ALA A 48 8.82 13.76 -6.90
C ALA A 48 8.91 12.87 -8.16
N GLY A 49 7.89 12.86 -9.04
CA GLY A 49 7.83 11.99 -10.23
C GLY A 49 7.61 10.51 -9.91
N ILE A 50 7.03 10.21 -8.75
CA ILE A 50 6.77 8.88 -8.23
C ILE A 50 5.31 8.50 -8.51
N GLU A 51 5.11 7.28 -9.00
CA GLU A 51 3.76 6.73 -9.21
C GLU A 51 3.14 6.33 -7.87
N ALA A 52 2.14 7.09 -7.40
CA ALA A 52 1.40 6.78 -6.19
C ALA A 52 0.17 5.91 -6.51
N ILE A 53 0.09 4.75 -5.89
CA ILE A 53 -0.99 3.77 -6.04
C ILE A 53 -1.64 3.59 -4.68
N THR A 54 -2.94 3.89 -4.60
CA THR A 54 -3.70 3.73 -3.38
C THR A 54 -4.25 2.31 -3.29
N LEU A 55 -4.06 1.67 -2.14
CA LEU A 55 -4.66 0.39 -1.79
C LEU A 55 -5.78 0.67 -0.80
N SER A 56 -7.00 0.34 -1.20
CA SER A 56 -8.20 0.50 -0.38
C SER A 56 -8.64 -0.85 0.20
N PRO A 57 -8.99 -0.91 1.49
CA PRO A 57 -9.63 -2.07 2.09
C PRO A 57 -11.04 -2.22 1.52
N ARG A 58 -11.62 -3.42 1.68
CA ARG A 58 -13.00 -3.72 1.29
C ARG A 58 -14.00 -3.22 2.34
N LEU A 59 -13.62 -3.26 3.61
CA LEU A 59 -14.41 -2.79 4.74
C LEU A 59 -13.81 -1.49 5.30
N GLY A 60 -13.58 -1.41 6.61
CA GLY A 60 -13.00 -0.24 7.28
C GLY A 60 -11.48 -0.21 7.16
N ASP A 61 -10.81 -1.27 7.60
CA ASP A 61 -9.35 -1.36 7.58
C ASP A 61 -8.86 -2.73 7.10
N PHE A 62 -7.57 -2.81 6.77
CA PHE A 62 -6.97 -4.06 6.30
C PHE A 62 -6.94 -5.18 7.35
N ASN A 63 -6.96 -4.83 8.64
CA ASN A 63 -6.97 -5.79 9.73
C ASN A 63 -8.36 -6.41 9.92
N GLU A 64 -9.43 -5.64 9.73
CA GLU A 64 -10.82 -6.08 9.67
C GLU A 64 -11.04 -7.00 8.47
N ASP A 65 -10.56 -6.61 7.29
CA ASP A 65 -10.59 -7.47 6.10
C ASP A 65 -9.86 -8.80 6.34
N LEU A 66 -8.70 -8.75 7.01
CA LEU A 66 -7.93 -9.94 7.34
C LEU A 66 -8.70 -10.84 8.33
N HIS A 67 -9.38 -10.25 9.31
CA HIS A 67 -10.15 -10.99 10.31
C HIS A 67 -11.40 -11.65 9.70
N ILE A 68 -12.11 -10.95 8.80
CA ILE A 68 -13.38 -11.40 8.22
C ILE A 68 -13.17 -12.33 7.04
N PHE A 69 -12.32 -11.97 6.08
CA PHE A 69 -12.16 -12.72 4.82
C PHE A 69 -10.96 -13.65 4.80
N GLY A 70 -10.03 -13.49 5.75
CA GLY A 70 -8.80 -14.25 5.83
C GLY A 70 -7.74 -13.83 4.80
N LEU A 71 -6.53 -14.35 5.01
CA LEU A 71 -5.34 -13.98 4.24
C LEU A 71 -5.47 -14.21 2.73
N HIS A 72 -6.10 -15.31 2.31
CA HIS A 72 -6.21 -15.65 0.89
C HIS A 72 -7.07 -14.65 0.12
N SER A 73 -8.22 -14.27 0.70
CA SER A 73 -9.14 -13.31 0.12
C SER A 73 -8.54 -11.90 0.08
N LEU A 74 -7.87 -11.50 1.17
CA LEU A 74 -7.18 -10.21 1.23
C LEU A 74 -6.06 -10.14 0.17
N ARG A 75 -5.28 -11.21 0.04
CA ARG A 75 -4.22 -11.30 -0.99
C ARG A 75 -4.80 -11.23 -2.40
N ALA A 76 -5.93 -11.87 -2.67
CA ALA A 76 -6.61 -11.78 -3.96
C ALA A 76 -7.13 -10.36 -4.24
N ALA A 77 -7.66 -9.68 -3.22
CA ALA A 77 -8.10 -8.28 -3.33
C ALA A 77 -6.94 -7.33 -3.64
N LEU A 78 -5.83 -7.45 -2.89
CA LEU A 78 -4.64 -6.63 -3.10
C LEU A 78 -3.99 -6.89 -4.46
N ARG A 79 -3.96 -8.15 -4.92
CA ARG A 79 -3.46 -8.51 -6.26
C ARG A 79 -4.13 -7.73 -7.40
N LEU A 80 -5.41 -7.38 -7.25
CA LEU A 80 -6.16 -6.62 -8.27
C LEU A 80 -5.84 -5.12 -8.25
N GLN A 81 -5.36 -4.60 -7.12
CA GLN A 81 -5.05 -3.18 -6.94
C GLN A 81 -3.55 -2.88 -7.19
N LEU A 82 -2.71 -3.90 -7.15
CA LEU A 82 -1.29 -3.79 -7.47
C LEU A 82 -1.06 -3.79 -8.98
N VAL A 83 -0.02 -3.09 -9.41
CA VAL A 83 0.43 -3.11 -10.80
C VAL A 83 0.91 -4.53 -11.16
N PRO A 84 0.53 -5.11 -12.32
CA PRO A 84 0.84 -6.50 -12.66
C PRO A 84 2.32 -6.86 -12.55
N GLU A 85 3.21 -5.94 -12.94
CA GLU A 85 4.67 -6.10 -12.82
C GLU A 85 5.11 -6.32 -11.36
N ASP A 86 4.46 -5.66 -10.41
CA ASP A 86 4.76 -5.78 -8.98
C ASP A 86 4.08 -6.99 -8.35
N VAL A 87 2.91 -7.39 -8.85
CA VAL A 87 2.26 -8.65 -8.44
C VAL A 87 3.17 -9.84 -8.73
N VAL A 88 3.76 -9.89 -9.93
CA VAL A 88 4.71 -10.95 -10.31
C VAL A 88 5.96 -10.88 -9.43
N ARG A 89 6.49 -9.67 -9.20
CA ARG A 89 7.74 -9.50 -8.44
C ARG A 89 7.61 -9.84 -6.95
N PHE A 90 6.45 -9.59 -6.35
CA PHE A 90 6.31 -9.62 -4.90
C PHE A 90 5.31 -10.63 -4.36
N ILE A 91 4.26 -10.92 -5.12
CA ILE A 91 3.23 -11.85 -4.70
C ILE A 91 3.45 -13.25 -5.30
N HIS A 92 4.25 -13.40 -6.35
CA HIS A 92 4.68 -14.72 -6.84
C HIS A 92 5.97 -15.25 -6.19
N ALA A 93 6.76 -14.40 -5.52
CA ALA A 93 7.97 -14.79 -4.80
C ALA A 93 7.73 -15.64 -3.53
N SER A 94 6.49 -16.01 -3.21
CA SER A 94 6.21 -17.00 -2.15
C SER A 94 6.30 -18.46 -2.61
N THR A 95 6.82 -18.71 -3.82
CA THR A 95 7.09 -20.08 -4.30
C THR A 95 8.53 -20.21 -4.82
N VAL A 96 9.51 -19.81 -4.00
CA VAL A 96 10.92 -20.26 -4.03
C VAL A 96 11.55 -19.71 -2.73
N ALA A 97 12.19 -20.44 -1.83
CA ALA A 97 12.58 -21.83 -1.74
C ALA A 97 12.73 -22.17 -0.24
N ALA A 98 12.24 -23.35 0.17
CA ALA A 98 12.84 -24.09 1.27
C ALA A 98 13.47 -25.30 0.59
N GLU A 99 14.76 -25.18 0.26
CA GLU A 99 15.65 -26.34 0.08
C GLU A 99 16.19 -26.74 1.46
#